data_AF-A0A2T1AAF7-F1
#
_entry.id   AF-A0A2T1AAF7-F1
#
_cell.length_a   1.000
_cell.length_b   1.000
_cell.length_c   1.000
_cell.angle_alpha   90.00
_cell.angle_beta   90.00
_cell.angle_gamma   90.00
#
_symmetry.space_group_name_H-M   'P 1'
#
loop_
_entity.id
_entity.type
_entity.pdbx_description
1 polymer ?
#
loop_
_entity_poly.entity_id
_entity_poly.type
_entity_poly.pdbx_seq_one_letter_code
_entity_poly.pdbx_strand_id
1 'polypeptide(L)'
;MNFQNMDKALRKSRRALMVVGVSAVALVGSNVLMAAKMYSQSNQVVLVPTVVSDGMVARGSVDKGYVEALALDAVYAMYNSSPRTILYGRSVLERLSGPAERASILDTYDRISKDITERKISTVFFPRKIEHNFAKYEVVVEGDLATYLETTQVTREDRRILIRFKPQAGSVRLAAIGKISAQE
;
A
#
# COMPACT_ATOMS: atom_id res chain seq x y z
N MET A 1 77.07 12.48 4.15
CA MET A 1 75.65 12.18 3.86
C MET A 1 75.40 10.72 4.25
N ASN A 2 74.51 10.45 5.21
CA ASN A 2 74.39 9.13 5.83
C ASN A 2 73.41 8.24 5.04
N PHE A 3 73.87 7.67 3.91
CA PHE A 3 73.06 6.91 2.95
C PHE A 3 72.29 5.74 3.58
N GLN A 4 72.83 5.13 4.66
CA GLN A 4 72.18 4.04 5.39
C GLN A 4 70.89 4.46 6.12
N ASN A 5 70.80 5.71 6.59
CA ASN A 5 69.59 6.24 7.22
C ASN A 5 68.52 6.59 6.17
N MET A 6 68.96 6.97 4.96
CA MET A 6 68.09 7.28 3.84
C MET A 6 67.42 6.02 3.28
N ASP A 7 68.16 4.91 3.14
CA ASP A 7 67.58 3.62 2.70
C ASP A 7 66.58 3.02 3.70
N LYS A 8 66.85 3.17 5.00
CA LYS A 8 65.91 2.75 6.05
C LYS A 8 64.63 3.60 6.05
N ALA A 9 64.76 4.92 5.84
CA ALA A 9 63.62 5.82 5.72
C ALA A 9 62.78 5.53 4.47
N LEU A 10 63.42 5.26 3.32
CA LEU A 10 62.75 4.90 2.07
C LEU A 10 62.02 3.55 2.17
N ARG A 11 62.63 2.54 2.80
CA ARG A 11 61.97 1.25 3.05
C ARG A 11 60.77 1.37 4.01
N LYS A 12 60.87 2.22 5.04
CA LYS A 12 59.77 2.50 5.97
C LYS A 12 58.62 3.25 5.28
N SER A 13 58.93 4.23 4.43
CA SER A 13 57.95 4.96 3.62
C SER A 13 57.23 4.05 2.62
N ARG A 14 57.95 3.17 1.91
CA ARG A 14 57.35 2.19 0.99
C ARG A 14 56.43 1.21 1.71
N ARG A 15 56.81 0.72 2.90
CA ARG A 15 55.94 -0.12 3.73
C ARG A 15 54.70 0.63 4.22
N ALA A 16 54.85 1.88 4.63
CA ALA A 16 53.71 2.71 5.04
C ALA A 16 52.72 2.94 3.88
N LEU A 17 53.23 3.22 2.68
CA LEU A 17 52.41 3.37 1.47
C LEU A 17 51.67 2.08 1.10
N MET A 18 52.33 0.91 1.21
CA MET A 18 51.67 -0.38 1.01
C MET A 18 50.56 -0.63 2.03
N VAL A 19 50.80 -0.33 3.31
CA VAL A 19 49.79 -0.49 4.36
C VAL A 19 48.59 0.43 4.13
N VAL A 20 48.82 1.69 3.73
CA VAL A 20 47.74 2.64 3.39
C VAL A 20 47.00 2.23 2.13
N GLY A 21 47.69 1.71 1.12
CA GLY A 21 47.07 1.19 -0.10
C GLY A 21 46.16 0.00 0.19
N VAL A 22 46.62 -0.96 0.99
CA VAL A 22 45.83 -2.14 1.39
C VAL A 22 44.62 -1.73 2.23
N SER A 23 44.77 -0.80 3.17
CA SER A 23 43.64 -0.33 3.99
C SER A 23 42.60 0.42 3.17
N ALA A 24 43.02 1.25 2.21
CA ALA A 24 42.11 1.93 1.29
C ALA A 24 41.30 0.94 0.44
N VAL A 25 41.95 -0.08 -0.12
CA VAL A 25 41.27 -1.13 -0.90
C VAL A 25 40.30 -1.93 -0.03
N ALA A 26 40.68 -2.26 1.20
CA ALA A 26 39.82 -2.97 2.14
C ALA A 26 38.56 -2.15 2.51
N LEU A 27 38.70 -0.83 2.70
CA LEU A 27 37.57 0.06 2.98
C LEU A 27 36.61 0.15 1.78
N VAL A 28 37.14 0.33 0.57
CA VAL A 28 36.33 0.36 -0.65
C VAL A 28 35.61 -0.98 -0.86
N GLY A 29 36.32 -2.09 -0.70
CA GLY A 29 35.75 -3.44 -0.79
C GLY A 29 34.64 -3.67 0.23
N SER A 30 34.81 -3.20 1.46
CA SER A 30 33.81 -3.32 2.53
C SER A 30 32.54 -2.52 2.21
N ASN A 31 32.68 -1.32 1.66
CA ASN A 31 31.53 -0.51 1.22
C ASN A 31 30.78 -1.15 0.04
N VAL A 32 31.51 -1.72 -0.93
CA VAL A 32 30.90 -2.45 -2.06
C VAL A 32 30.17 -3.70 -1.57
N LEU A 33 30.77 -4.46 -0.66
CA LEU A 33 30.12 -5.62 -0.05
C LEU A 33 28.89 -5.23 0.78
N MET A 34 28.96 -4.11 1.51
CA MET A 34 27.83 -3.60 2.27
C MET A 34 26.71 -3.11 1.34
N ALA A 35 27.04 -2.44 0.23
CA ALA A 35 26.07 -2.04 -0.78
C ALA A 35 25.43 -3.25 -1.49
N ALA A 36 26.23 -4.26 -1.84
CA ALA A 36 25.73 -5.52 -2.40
C ALA A 36 24.84 -6.27 -1.40
N LYS A 37 25.25 -6.29 -0.13
CA LYS A 37 24.45 -6.89 0.94
C LYS A 37 23.15 -6.13 1.16
N MET A 38 23.16 -4.81 1.20
CA MET A 38 21.95 -3.97 1.27
C MET A 38 21.05 -4.16 0.04
N TYR A 39 21.62 -4.35 -1.14
CA TYR A 39 20.86 -4.69 -2.34
C TYR A 39 20.24 -6.10 -2.25
N SER A 40 20.89 -7.04 -1.56
CA SER A 40 20.42 -8.42 -1.38
C SER A 40 19.55 -8.67 -0.13
N GLN A 41 19.71 -7.88 0.94
CA GLN A 41 19.00 -8.04 2.19
C GLN A 41 17.65 -7.32 2.08
N SER A 42 16.59 -8.10 1.88
CA SER A 42 15.23 -7.62 2.09
C SER A 42 15.00 -7.47 3.60
N ASN A 43 14.98 -6.24 4.10
CA ASN A 43 14.51 -5.96 5.46
C ASN A 43 13.06 -6.40 5.59
N GLN A 44 12.83 -7.53 6.26
CA GLN A 44 11.51 -8.04 6.61
C GLN A 44 11.07 -7.33 7.90
N VAL A 45 10.23 -6.31 7.75
CA VAL A 45 9.60 -5.65 8.90
C VAL A 45 8.20 -6.24 9.06
N VAL A 46 8.09 -7.30 9.86
CA VAL A 46 6.79 -7.84 10.24
C VAL A 46 6.16 -6.86 11.23
N LEU A 47 5.32 -5.95 10.75
CA LEU A 47 4.36 -5.25 11.59
C LEU A 47 3.01 -5.94 11.43
N VAL A 48 2.58 -6.63 12.49
CA VAL A 48 1.17 -6.99 12.68
C VAL A 48 0.62 -6.03 13.74
N PRO A 49 -0.19 -5.04 13.34
CA PRO A 49 -1.33 -4.70 14.16
C PRO A 49 -2.63 -4.52 13.36
N THR A 50 -3.72 -4.85 14.05
CA THR A 50 -5.15 -4.98 13.67
C THR A 50 -5.84 -3.74 13.10
N VAL A 51 -5.10 -2.71 12.69
CA VAL A 51 -5.65 -1.55 11.98
C VAL A 51 -4.70 -1.21 10.84
N VAL A 52 -5.17 -1.46 9.62
CA VAL A 52 -4.37 -1.48 8.40
C VAL A 52 -3.70 -0.13 8.16
N SER A 53 -2.44 -0.04 8.56
CA SER A 53 -1.49 0.98 8.14
C SER A 53 -0.23 0.24 7.69
N ASP A 54 -0.04 0.23 6.38
CA ASP A 54 1.09 -0.33 5.64
C ASP A 54 1.31 -1.85 5.79
N GLY A 55 0.59 -2.63 4.97
CA GLY A 55 0.84 -4.07 4.82
C GLY A 55 1.91 -4.34 3.76
N MET A 56 2.88 -5.17 4.12
CA MET A 56 3.98 -5.58 3.24
C MET A 56 3.52 -6.53 2.13
N VAL A 57 4.16 -6.40 0.97
CA VAL A 57 4.11 -7.36 -0.15
C VAL A 57 5.21 -8.43 0.05
N ALA A 58 4.82 -9.68 0.26
CA ALA A 58 5.76 -10.80 0.21
C ALA A 58 6.22 -11.00 -1.24
N ARG A 59 7.52 -10.83 -1.52
CA ARG A 59 8.20 -11.38 -2.72
C ARG A 59 7.40 -11.28 -4.03
N GLY A 60 7.04 -10.06 -4.45
CA GLY A 60 6.41 -9.82 -5.75
C GLY A 60 4.98 -10.36 -5.92
N SER A 61 4.46 -11.12 -4.97
CA SER A 61 3.07 -11.61 -4.94
C SER A 61 2.36 -11.01 -3.75
N VAL A 62 1.37 -10.15 -4.00
CA VAL A 62 0.56 -9.58 -2.93
C VAL A 62 -0.26 -10.71 -2.29
N ASP A 63 -0.22 -10.83 -0.97
CA ASP A 63 -0.98 -11.86 -0.25
C ASP A 63 -2.48 -11.67 -0.51
N LYS A 64 -3.17 -12.77 -0.82
CA LYS A 64 -4.61 -12.79 -1.09
C LYS A 64 -5.39 -12.18 0.07
N GLY A 65 -5.10 -12.62 1.29
CA GLY A 65 -5.81 -12.14 2.48
C GLY A 65 -5.63 -10.64 2.71
N TYR A 66 -4.47 -10.10 2.34
CA TYR A 66 -4.18 -8.68 2.45
C TYR A 66 -5.01 -7.84 1.45
N VAL A 67 -5.02 -8.22 0.17
CA VAL A 67 -5.83 -7.50 -0.85
C VAL A 67 -7.31 -7.60 -0.54
N GLU A 68 -7.75 -8.77 -0.05
CA GLU A 68 -9.13 -9.00 0.37
C GLU A 68 -9.54 -8.09 1.54
N ALA A 69 -8.70 -8.00 2.58
CA ALA A 69 -8.96 -7.12 3.71
C ALA A 69 -9.02 -5.65 3.29
N LEU A 70 -8.10 -5.20 2.43
CA LEU A 70 -8.12 -3.85 1.86
C LEU A 70 -9.37 -3.59 1.02
N ALA A 71 -9.79 -4.58 0.23
CA ALA A 71 -10.98 -4.49 -0.61
C ALA A 71 -12.24 -4.34 0.24
N LEU A 72 -12.39 -5.14 1.30
CA LEU A 72 -13.51 -5.04 2.22
C LEU A 72 -13.52 -3.71 2.98
N ASP A 73 -12.36 -3.24 3.45
CA ASP A 73 -12.25 -1.94 4.12
C ASP A 73 -12.67 -0.79 3.19
N ALA A 74 -12.24 -0.83 1.91
CA ALA A 74 -12.64 0.14 0.90
C ALA A 74 -14.15 0.08 0.58
N VAL A 75 -14.72 -1.13 0.47
CA VAL A 75 -16.15 -1.32 0.21
C VAL A 75 -16.98 -0.80 1.37
N TYR A 76 -16.64 -1.16 2.60
CA TYR A 76 -17.37 -0.67 3.76
C TYR A 76 -17.22 0.84 3.94
N ALA A 77 -16.04 1.40 3.72
CA ALA A 77 -15.85 2.84 3.76
C ALA A 77 -16.70 3.58 2.72
N MET A 78 -16.88 3.01 1.52
CA MET A 78 -17.66 3.62 0.43
C MET A 78 -19.17 3.40 0.58
N TYR A 79 -19.61 2.21 0.99
CA TYR A 79 -21.01 1.79 0.88
C TYR A 79 -21.73 1.54 2.22
N ASN A 80 -21.03 1.53 3.36
CA ASN A 80 -21.65 1.54 4.69
C ASN A 80 -21.68 2.97 5.24
N SER A 81 -22.53 3.80 4.65
CA SER A 81 -22.55 5.23 4.94
C SER A 81 -23.91 5.72 5.44
N SER A 82 -23.85 6.60 6.43
CA SER A 82 -24.98 7.30 7.05
C SER A 82 -24.56 8.74 7.34
N PRO A 83 -25.48 9.69 7.58
CA PRO A 83 -25.14 11.07 7.91
C PRO A 83 -24.15 11.21 9.08
N ARG A 84 -24.09 10.21 9.98
CA ARG A 84 -23.21 10.19 11.15
C ARG A 84 -21.85 9.54 10.89
N THR A 85 -21.71 8.73 9.84
CA THR A 85 -20.49 7.93 9.57
C THR A 85 -19.72 8.40 8.33
N ILE A 86 -20.24 9.38 7.59
CA ILE A 86 -19.61 9.91 6.37
C ILE A 86 -18.14 10.32 6.59
N LEU A 87 -17.83 11.02 7.69
CA LEU A 87 -16.47 11.47 7.97
C LEU A 87 -15.50 10.30 8.18
N TYR A 88 -15.99 9.22 8.80
CA TYR A 88 -15.19 8.02 9.01
C TYR A 88 -14.85 7.37 7.67
N GLY A 89 -15.85 7.10 6.82
CA GLY A 89 -15.64 6.51 5.49
C GLY A 89 -14.67 7.33 4.63
N ARG A 90 -14.78 8.66 4.69
CA ARG A 90 -13.86 9.57 4.01
C ARG A 90 -12.41 9.38 4.46
N SER A 91 -12.17 9.33 5.77
CA SER A 91 -10.82 9.17 6.34
C SER A 91 -10.18 7.83 5.98
N VAL A 92 -10.99 6.76 5.88
CA VAL A 92 -10.52 5.43 5.47
C VAL A 92 -10.15 5.45 3.99
N LEU A 93 -11.01 5.96 3.11
CA LEU A 93 -10.72 6.08 1.68
C LEU A 93 -9.49 6.95 1.42
N GLU A 94 -9.32 8.04 2.18
CA GLU A 94 -8.14 8.89 2.10
C GLU A 94 -6.85 8.13 2.41
N ARG A 95 -6.84 7.31 3.48
CA ARG A 95 -5.69 6.47 3.86
C ARG A 95 -5.39 5.37 2.83
N LEU A 96 -6.42 4.71 2.32
CA LEU A 96 -6.30 3.59 1.38
C LEU A 96 -5.89 4.03 -0.03
N SER A 97 -6.31 5.23 -0.46
CA SER A 97 -6.07 5.73 -1.82
C SER A 97 -4.61 6.09 -2.09
N GLY A 98 -4.16 5.85 -3.31
CA GLY A 98 -2.88 6.35 -3.81
C GLY A 98 -2.90 7.88 -3.96
N PRO A 99 -1.74 8.58 -3.86
CA PRO A 99 -1.68 10.04 -3.98
C PRO A 99 -2.25 10.60 -5.29
N ALA A 100 -2.12 9.85 -6.40
CA ALA A 100 -2.59 10.30 -7.72
C ALA A 100 -4.12 10.15 -7.85
N GLU A 101 -4.71 9.09 -7.30
CA GLU A 101 -6.13 8.75 -7.47
C GLU A 101 -7.02 9.28 -6.34
N ARG A 102 -6.43 9.63 -5.18
CA ARG A 102 -7.14 10.08 -3.97
C ARG A 102 -8.16 11.17 -4.25
N ALA A 103 -7.78 12.22 -4.99
CA ALA A 103 -8.68 13.34 -5.26
C ALA A 103 -9.96 12.90 -5.99
N SER A 104 -9.83 12.03 -6.99
CA SER A 104 -10.97 11.50 -7.76
C SER A 104 -11.87 10.59 -6.94
N ILE A 105 -11.28 9.76 -6.07
CA ILE A 105 -12.02 8.84 -5.20
C ILE A 105 -12.80 9.65 -4.16
N LEU A 106 -12.16 10.63 -3.52
CA LEU A 106 -12.78 11.47 -2.51
C LEU A 106 -13.88 12.36 -3.10
N ASP A 107 -13.70 12.94 -4.30
CA ASP A 107 -14.76 13.71 -4.97
C ASP A 107 -16.00 12.85 -5.27
N THR A 108 -15.77 11.60 -5.71
CA THR A 108 -16.87 10.64 -5.91
C THR A 108 -17.59 10.32 -4.60
N TYR A 109 -16.83 10.10 -3.54
CA TYR A 109 -17.38 9.82 -2.21
C TYR A 109 -18.14 11.02 -1.63
N ASP A 110 -17.62 12.23 -1.78
CA ASP A 110 -18.23 13.46 -1.28
C ASP A 110 -19.57 13.72 -2.00
N ARG A 111 -19.66 13.42 -3.31
CA ARG A 111 -20.93 13.48 -4.06
C ARG A 111 -21.96 12.48 -3.54
N ILE A 112 -21.57 11.24 -3.29
CA ILE A 112 -22.45 10.21 -2.72
C ILE A 112 -22.89 10.61 -1.31
N SER A 113 -21.96 11.10 -0.50
CA SER A 113 -22.20 11.52 0.87
C SER A 113 -23.18 12.69 0.96
N LYS A 114 -23.14 13.61 -0.01
CA LYS A 114 -24.11 14.70 -0.13
C LYS A 114 -25.52 14.17 -0.36
N ASP A 115 -25.71 13.23 -1.29
CA ASP A 115 -27.03 12.58 -1.52
C ASP A 115 -27.54 11.86 -0.27
N ILE A 116 -26.67 11.12 0.42
CA ILE A 116 -26.99 10.42 1.67
C ILE A 116 -27.46 11.40 2.75
N THR A 117 -26.78 12.55 2.88
CA THR A 117 -27.11 13.58 3.87
C THR A 117 -28.41 14.31 3.53
N GLU A 118 -28.58 14.73 2.28
CA GLU A 118 -29.78 15.46 1.82
C GLU A 118 -31.03 14.60 1.94
N ARG A 119 -30.94 13.31 1.60
CA ARG A 119 -32.07 12.38 1.64
C ARG A 119 -32.25 11.71 3.01
N LYS A 120 -31.34 11.95 3.96
CA LYS A 120 -31.31 11.33 5.30
C LYS A 120 -31.39 9.80 5.25
N ILE A 121 -30.80 9.21 4.22
CA ILE A 121 -30.76 7.75 4.06
C ILE A 121 -29.52 7.17 4.75
N SER A 122 -29.54 5.88 5.01
CA SER A 122 -28.37 5.10 5.42
C SER A 122 -28.22 3.90 4.49
N THR A 123 -26.99 3.51 4.21
CA THR A 123 -26.67 2.42 3.30
C THR A 123 -25.83 1.37 4.02
N VAL A 124 -26.10 0.11 3.74
CA VAL A 124 -25.34 -1.03 4.27
C VAL A 124 -25.15 -2.03 3.14
N PHE A 125 -23.90 -2.45 2.94
CA PHE A 125 -23.51 -3.43 1.94
C PHE A 125 -23.25 -4.79 2.58
N PHE A 126 -23.90 -5.82 2.05
CA PHE A 126 -23.81 -7.20 2.51
C PHE A 126 -23.04 -8.05 1.48
N PRO A 127 -21.73 -8.27 1.66
CA PRO A 127 -20.95 -9.08 0.72
C PRO A 127 -21.42 -10.54 0.74
N ARG A 128 -21.59 -11.13 -0.45
CA ARG A 128 -21.94 -12.54 -0.67
C ARG A 128 -20.77 -13.33 -1.25
N LYS A 129 -20.01 -12.74 -2.16
CA LYS A 129 -18.91 -13.40 -2.87
C LYS A 129 -17.78 -12.40 -3.16
N ILE A 130 -16.55 -12.88 -3.11
CA ILE A 130 -15.35 -12.11 -3.45
C ILE A 130 -14.57 -12.90 -4.50
N GLU A 131 -14.25 -12.24 -5.61
CA GLU A 131 -13.43 -12.77 -6.69
C GLU A 131 -12.15 -11.95 -6.82
N HIS A 132 -11.01 -12.64 -6.99
CA HIS A 132 -9.70 -11.99 -7.04
C HIS A 132 -9.04 -12.24 -8.39
N ASN A 133 -8.55 -11.16 -9.00
CA ASN A 133 -7.69 -11.22 -10.17
C ASN A 133 -6.32 -10.64 -9.82
N PHE A 134 -5.42 -11.50 -9.36
CA PHE A 134 -4.07 -11.11 -8.96
C PHE A 134 -3.20 -10.61 -10.12
N ALA A 135 -3.47 -11.08 -11.35
CA ALA A 135 -2.72 -10.65 -12.53
C ALA A 135 -3.00 -9.18 -12.87
N LYS A 136 -4.21 -8.70 -12.57
CA LYS A 136 -4.64 -7.31 -12.83
C LYS A 136 -4.71 -6.43 -11.58
N TYR A 137 -4.44 -6.99 -10.39
CA TYR A 137 -4.67 -6.33 -9.10
C TYR A 137 -6.11 -5.83 -8.94
N GLU A 138 -7.08 -6.65 -9.33
CA GLU A 138 -8.50 -6.34 -9.25
C GLU A 138 -9.19 -7.29 -8.27
N VAL A 139 -10.15 -6.76 -7.51
CA VAL A 139 -11.06 -7.53 -6.67
C VAL A 139 -12.49 -7.14 -7.05
N VAL A 140 -13.33 -8.13 -7.28
CA VAL A 140 -14.76 -7.96 -7.48
C VAL A 140 -15.48 -8.46 -6.24
N VAL A 141 -16.24 -7.58 -5.61
CA VAL A 141 -17.09 -7.92 -4.47
C VAL A 141 -18.54 -7.88 -4.92
N GLU A 142 -19.23 -9.01 -4.78
CA GLU A 142 -20.64 -9.17 -5.12
C GLU A 142 -21.44 -9.24 -3.83
N GLY A 143 -22.56 -8.53 -3.77
CA GLY A 143 -23.36 -8.43 -2.56
C GLY A 143 -24.61 -7.58 -2.76
N ASP A 144 -25.33 -7.36 -1.68
CA ASP A 144 -26.54 -6.56 -1.71
C ASP A 144 -26.30 -5.21 -1.04
N LEU A 145 -26.70 -4.13 -1.70
CA LEU A 145 -26.75 -2.79 -1.09
C LEU A 145 -28.17 -2.54 -0.61
N ALA A 146 -28.34 -2.45 0.71
CA ALA A 146 -29.60 -2.06 1.32
C ALA A 146 -29.58 -0.58 1.69
N THR A 147 -30.66 0.11 1.36
CA THR A 147 -30.87 1.52 1.70
C THR A 147 -32.02 1.62 2.70
N TYR A 148 -31.76 2.31 3.79
CA TYR A 148 -32.68 2.55 4.88
C TYR A 148 -33.04 4.04 4.96
N LEU A 149 -34.30 4.31 5.23
CA LEU A 149 -34.75 5.61 5.71
C LEU A 149 -35.14 5.41 7.17
N GLU A 150 -34.34 5.99 8.07
CA GLU A 150 -34.41 5.72 9.51
C GLU A 150 -34.29 4.20 9.81
N THR A 151 -35.39 3.55 10.15
CA THR A 151 -35.45 2.11 10.51
C THR A 151 -36.07 1.25 9.41
N THR A 152 -36.64 1.85 8.36
CA THR A 152 -37.34 1.12 7.31
C THR A 152 -36.44 0.93 6.09
N GLN A 153 -36.30 -0.31 5.64
CA GLN A 153 -35.59 -0.60 4.40
C GLN A 153 -36.44 -0.16 3.21
N VAL A 154 -35.92 0.78 2.42
CA VAL A 154 -36.62 1.35 1.26
C VAL A 154 -36.24 0.60 -0.02
N THR A 155 -34.99 0.14 -0.10
CA THR A 155 -34.47 -0.49 -1.32
C THR A 155 -33.42 -1.55 -0.96
N ARG A 156 -33.34 -2.60 -1.77
CA ARG A 156 -32.26 -3.58 -1.75
C ARG A 156 -31.92 -3.95 -3.19
N GLU A 157 -30.67 -3.75 -3.57
CA GLU A 157 -30.19 -3.96 -4.94
C GLU A 157 -28.99 -4.90 -4.93
N ASP A 158 -28.97 -5.83 -5.89
CA ASP A 158 -27.77 -6.63 -6.16
C ASP A 158 -26.71 -5.74 -6.80
N ARG A 159 -25.51 -5.74 -6.24
CA ARG A 159 -24.42 -4.85 -6.61
C ARG A 159 -23.11 -5.61 -6.70
N ARG A 160 -22.43 -5.42 -7.83
CA ARG A 160 -21.07 -5.89 -8.09
C ARG A 160 -20.14 -4.68 -8.08
N ILE A 161 -19.12 -4.71 -7.23
CA ILE A 161 -18.19 -3.60 -7.03
C ILE A 161 -16.81 -4.05 -7.51
N LEU A 162 -16.26 -3.33 -8.50
CA LEU A 162 -14.87 -3.48 -8.90
C LEU A 162 -13.99 -2.58 -8.06
N ILE A 163 -12.92 -3.16 -7.55
CA ILE A 163 -11.89 -2.47 -6.80
C ILE A 163 -10.58 -2.74 -7.52
N ARG A 164 -9.93 -1.67 -7.97
CA ARG A 164 -8.63 -1.75 -8.62
C ARG A 164 -7.57 -1.23 -7.68
N PHE A 165 -6.49 -1.98 -7.60
CA PHE A 165 -5.33 -1.62 -6.82
C PHE A 165 -4.12 -1.37 -7.71
N LYS A 166 -3.18 -0.57 -7.22
CA LYS A 166 -1.86 -0.37 -7.84
C LYS A 166 -0.75 -0.67 -6.82
N PRO A 167 0.30 -1.41 -7.21
CA PRO A 167 1.47 -1.57 -6.37
C PRO A 167 2.24 -0.25 -6.27
N GLN A 168 2.59 0.16 -5.05
CA GLN A 168 3.34 1.39 -4.79
C GLN A 168 4.28 1.21 -3.59
N ALA A 169 5.58 1.42 -3.81
CA ALA A 169 6.63 1.43 -2.77
C ALA A 169 6.58 0.22 -1.80
N GLY A 170 6.36 -0.99 -2.33
CA GLY A 170 6.29 -2.21 -1.51
C GLY A 170 4.95 -2.45 -0.78
N SER A 171 3.95 -1.61 -1.06
CA SER A 171 2.55 -1.72 -0.59
C SER A 171 1.58 -1.75 -1.78
N VAL A 172 0.29 -1.91 -1.49
CA VAL A 172 -0.79 -1.84 -2.48
C VAL A 172 -1.75 -0.73 -2.10
N ARG A 173 -2.10 0.13 -3.05
CA ARG A 173 -2.96 1.29 -2.85
C ARG A 173 -4.22 1.22 -3.70
N LEU A 174 -5.31 1.75 -3.18
CA LEU A 174 -6.58 1.84 -3.89
C LEU A 174 -6.42 2.85 -5.04
N ALA A 175 -6.68 2.38 -6.26
CA ALA A 175 -6.59 3.19 -7.47
C ALA A 175 -7.97 3.53 -8.03
N ALA A 176 -8.94 2.61 -7.92
CA ALA A 176 -10.32 2.89 -8.31
C ALA A 176 -11.28 1.99 -7.54
N ILE A 177 -12.48 2.50 -7.31
CA ILE A 177 -13.61 1.74 -6.77
C ILE A 177 -14.87 2.19 -7.50
N GLY A 178 -15.67 1.25 -7.97
CA GLY A 178 -16.88 1.57 -8.72
C GLY A 178 -17.81 0.39 -8.91
N LYS A 179 -19.08 0.69 -9.18
CA LYS A 179 -20.07 -0.31 -9.56
C LYS A 179 -19.76 -0.84 -10.96
N ILE A 180 -19.86 -2.14 -11.15
CA ILE A 180 -19.94 -2.76 -12.47
C ILE A 180 -21.42 -3.06 -12.69
N SER A 181 -22.04 -2.41 -13.68
CA SER A 181 -23.35 -2.86 -14.13
C SER A 181 -23.18 -4.23 -14.76
N ALA A 182 -24.00 -5.20 -14.33
CA ALA A 182 -24.27 -6.37 -15.15
C ALA A 182 -25.08 -5.87 -16.36
N GLN A 183 -24.39 -5.47 -17.42
CA GLN A 183 -25.00 -5.20 -18.71
C GLN A 183 -24.20 -5.97 -19.76
N GLU A 184 -24.87 -7.02 -20.23
CA GLU A 184 -24.58 -7.97 -21.32
C GLU A 184 -23.43 -8.97 -21.14
#